data_AF-A0A7K5KPZ8-F1
#
_entry.id   AF-A0A7K5KPZ8-F1
#
_cell.length_a   1.000
_cell.length_b   1.000
_cell.length_c   1.000
_cell.angle_alpha   90.00
_cell.angle_beta   90.00
_cell.angle_gamma   90.00
#
_symmetry.space_group_name_H-M   'P 1'
#
loop_
_entity.id
_entity.type
_entity.pdbx_description
1 polymer ?
#
loop_
_entity_poly.entity_id
_entity_poly.type
_entity_poly.pdbx_seq_one_letter_code
_entity_poly.pdbx_strand_id
1 'polypeptide(L)'
;RPAPAMLVLTIYILTFTVGFPANVFTFATLLAKAWRRRPSPSDLLLLNLTAADLLLLLFLPFKMAEAAAGMVWPLPAALCPVANFCFYSSI
;
A
#
# COMPACT_ATOMS: atom_id res chain seq x y z
N ARG A 1 10.11 -22.76 12.97
CA ARG A 1 10.82 -22.61 11.67
C ARG A 1 10.52 -21.22 11.12
N PRO A 2 11.49 -20.28 11.08
CA PRO A 2 11.27 -18.88 10.70
C PRO A 2 11.25 -18.60 9.17
N ALA A 3 11.40 -19.63 8.33
CA ALA A 3 11.48 -19.49 6.87
C ALA A 3 10.29 -18.74 6.19
N PRO A 4 9.01 -18.94 6.56
CA PRO A 4 7.91 -18.26 5.87
C PRO A 4 7.86 -16.75 6.17
N ALA A 5 8.22 -16.33 7.38
CA ALA A 5 8.17 -14.92 7.78
C ALA A 5 9.19 -14.06 7.01
N MET A 6 10.39 -14.59 6.77
CA MET A 6 11.43 -13.90 5.98
C MET A 6 11.02 -13.72 4.51
N LEU A 7 10.37 -14.72 3.91
CA LEU A 7 9.89 -14.64 2.53
C LEU A 7 8.80 -13.55 2.40
N VAL A 8 7.82 -13.57 3.31
CA VAL A 8 6.74 -12.57 3.36
C VAL A 8 7.30 -11.16 3.55
N LEU A 9 8.24 -10.98 4.48
CA LEU A 9 8.87 -9.70 4.75
C LEU A 9 9.67 -9.19 3.54
N THR A 10 10.38 -10.08 2.84
CA THR A 10 11.10 -9.73 1.59
C THR A 10 10.13 -9.27 0.51
N ILE A 11 9.02 -9.99 0.30
CA ILE A 11 7.98 -9.61 -0.65
C ILE A 11 7.42 -8.24 -0.30
N TYR A 12 7.07 -8.00 0.97
CA TYR A 12 6.57 -6.69 1.41
C TYR A 12 7.59 -5.57 1.18
N ILE A 13 8.87 -5.77 1.50
CA ILE A 13 9.90 -4.77 1.21
C ILE A 13 9.97 -4.47 -0.29
N LEU A 14 10.02 -5.50 -1.14
CA LEU A 14 10.10 -5.30 -2.59
C LEU A 14 8.87 -4.56 -3.13
N THR A 15 7.66 -4.95 -2.69
CA THR A 15 6.42 -4.27 -3.07
C THR A 15 6.41 -2.82 -2.60
N PHE A 16 6.86 -2.52 -1.38
CA PHE A 16 6.98 -1.15 -0.89
C PHE A 16 7.99 -0.35 -1.72
N THR A 17 9.20 -0.88 -1.90
CA THR A 17 10.32 -0.15 -2.51
C THR A 17 10.08 0.14 -3.99
N VAL A 18 9.41 -0.77 -4.70
CA VAL A 18 9.08 -0.58 -6.13
C VAL A 18 7.73 0.12 -6.29
N GLY A 19 6.71 -0.33 -5.58
CA GLY A 19 5.34 0.16 -5.72
C GLY A 19 5.15 1.58 -5.21
N PHE A 20 5.80 1.96 -4.11
CA PHE A 20 5.65 3.31 -3.53
C PHE A 20 6.13 4.41 -4.48
N PRO A 21 7.39 4.42 -4.95
CA PRO A 21 7.84 5.47 -5.87
C PRO A 21 7.07 5.44 -7.21
N ALA A 22 6.75 4.26 -7.74
CA ALA A 22 6.00 4.14 -9.00
C ALA A 22 4.58 4.73 -8.89
N ASN A 23 3.86 4.41 -7.81
CA ASN A 23 2.50 4.91 -7.59
C ASN A 23 2.50 6.40 -7.21
N VAL A 24 3.46 6.89 -6.43
CA VAL A 24 3.59 8.33 -6.13
C VAL A 24 3.84 9.11 -7.42
N PHE A 25 4.74 8.63 -8.28
CA PHE A 25 5.03 9.28 -9.55
C PHE A 25 3.79 9.34 -10.47
N THR A 26 3.09 8.21 -10.59
CA THR A 26 1.84 8.14 -11.39
C THR A 26 0.76 9.04 -10.81
N PHE A 27 0.54 9.01 -9.49
CA PHE A 27 -0.43 9.88 -8.83
C PHE A 27 -0.12 11.37 -9.05
N ALA A 28 1.15 11.78 -8.88
CA ALA A 28 1.57 13.16 -9.09
C ALA A 28 1.37 13.64 -10.53
N THR A 29 1.71 12.80 -11.52
CA THR A 29 1.53 13.13 -12.94
C THR A 29 0.06 13.22 -13.33
N LEU A 30 -0.78 12.29 -12.85
CA LEU A 30 -2.22 12.31 -13.05
C LEU A 30 -2.88 13.51 -12.36
N LEU A 31 -2.49 13.83 -11.14
CA LEU A 31 -3.00 14.97 -10.40
C LEU A 31 -2.63 16.28 -11.10
N ALA A 32 -1.37 16.42 -11.55
CA ALA A 32 -0.92 17.58 -12.33
C ALA A 32 -1.63 17.68 -13.70
N LYS A 33 -2.00 16.55 -14.30
CA LYS A 33 -2.81 16.52 -15.53
C LYS A 33 -4.26 16.94 -15.26
N ALA A 34 -4.87 16.43 -14.19
CA ALA A 34 -6.24 16.74 -13.77
C ALA A 34 -6.41 18.19 -13.32
N TRP A 35 -5.36 18.80 -12.77
CA TRP A 35 -5.36 20.22 -12.42
C TRP A 35 -5.31 21.12 -13.67
N ARG A 36 -4.57 20.71 -14.70
CA ARG A 36 -4.39 21.52 -15.93
C ARG A 36 -5.47 21.32 -16.98
N ARG A 37 -6.14 20.16 -17.01
CA ARG A 37 -7.16 19.80 -18.00
C ARG A 37 -8.32 19.09 -17.32
N ARG A 38 -9.51 19.17 -17.90
CA ARG A 38 -10.67 18.37 -17.47
C ARG A 38 -10.27 16.88 -17.49
N PRO A 39 -10.29 16.19 -16.33
CA PRO A 39 -9.87 14.80 -16.27
C PRO A 39 -10.85 13.95 -17.06
N SER A 40 -10.33 13.02 -17.86
CA SER A 40 -11.15 11.98 -18.47
C SER A 40 -11.62 11.00 -17.39
N PRO A 41 -12.75 10.28 -17.58
CA PRO A 41 -13.18 9.25 -16.65
C PRO A 41 -12.10 8.18 -16.41
N SER A 42 -11.29 7.89 -17.42
CA SER A 42 -10.13 6.99 -17.30
C SER A 42 -9.03 7.54 -16.40
N ASP A 43 -8.73 8.84 -16.48
CA ASP A 43 -7.74 9.48 -15.59
C ASP A 43 -8.22 9.48 -14.13
N LEU A 44 -9.52 9.67 -13.91
CA LEU A 44 -10.16 9.67 -12.59
C LEU A 44 -10.14 8.27 -11.96
N LEU A 45 -10.42 7.24 -12.76
CA LEU A 45 -10.28 5.85 -12.36
C LEU A 45 -8.83 5.52 -11.98
N LEU A 46 -7.85 5.93 -12.80
CA LEU A 46 -6.43 5.71 -12.53
C LEU A 46 -5.96 6.46 -11.27
N LEU A 47 -6.48 7.67 -11.04
CA LEU A 47 -6.18 8.46 -9.84
C LEU A 47 -6.67 7.73 -8.58
N ASN A 48 -7.89 7.18 -8.61
CA ASN A 48 -8.43 6.43 -7.48
C ASN A 48 -7.68 5.11 -7.26
N LEU A 49 -7.30 4.42 -8.34
CA LEU A 49 -6.50 3.20 -8.28
C LEU A 49 -5.14 3.46 -7.61
N THR A 50 -4.39 4.45 -8.11
CA THR A 50 -3.08 4.81 -7.54
C THR A 50 -3.18 5.35 -6.11
N ALA A 51 -4.27 6.02 -5.75
CA ALA A 51 -4.53 6.42 -4.36
C ALA A 51 -4.78 5.20 -3.46
N ALA A 52 -5.56 4.22 -3.90
CA ALA A 52 -5.78 2.97 -3.18
C ALA A 52 -4.48 2.16 -3.02
N ASP A 53 -3.66 2.08 -4.06
CA ASP A 53 -2.34 1.45 -4.01
C ASP A 53 -1.42 2.14 -3.00
N LEU A 54 -1.38 3.48 -2.98
CA LEU A 54 -0.59 4.24 -2.01
C LEU A 54 -1.08 4.03 -0.57
N LEU A 55 -2.40 3.96 -0.35
CA LEU A 55 -2.96 3.64 0.95
C LEU A 55 -2.52 2.23 1.38
N LEU A 56 -2.64 1.23 0.51
CA LEU A 56 -2.18 -0.14 0.81
C LEU A 56 -0.69 -0.17 1.14
N LEU A 57 0.15 0.52 0.35
CA LEU A 57 1.59 0.60 0.56
C LEU A 57 1.95 1.33 1.85
N LEU A 58 1.15 2.32 2.27
CA LEU A 58 1.30 3.00 3.56
C LEU A 58 0.95 2.08 4.74
N PHE A 59 0.00 1.15 4.55
CA PHE A 59 -0.35 0.15 5.57
C PHE A 59 0.58 -1.07 5.60
N LEU A 60 1.28 -1.34 4.49
CA LEU A 60 2.26 -2.42 4.35
C LEU A 60 3.35 -2.46 5.45
N PRO A 61 3.98 -1.35 5.87
CA PRO A 61 4.99 -1.36 6.95
C PRO A 61 4.41 -1.83 8.30
N PHE A 62 3.13 -1.64 8.58
CA PHE A 62 2.51 -2.18 9.79
C PHE A 62 2.43 -3.71 9.75
N LYS A 63 2.13 -4.29 8.57
CA LYS A 63 2.19 -5.74 8.35
C LYS A 63 3.62 -6.29 8.37
N MET A 64 4.60 -5.51 7.91
CA MET A 64 6.02 -5.86 8.07
C MET A 64 6.44 -5.92 9.54
N ALA A 65 5.94 -5.00 10.37
CA ALA A 65 6.19 -5.03 11.81
C ALA A 65 5.55 -6.25 12.49
N GLU A 66 4.33 -6.63 12.10
CA GLU A 66 3.67 -7.88 12.53
C GLU A 66 4.51 -9.12 12.14
N ALA A 67 4.99 -9.19 10.90
CA ALA A 67 5.83 -10.28 10.43
C ALA A 67 7.18 -10.35 11.16
N ALA A 68 7.81 -9.20 11.42
CA ALA A 68 9.08 -9.10 12.16
C ALA A 68 8.92 -9.47 13.65
N ALA A 69 7.76 -9.20 14.25
CA ALA A 69 7.41 -9.58 15.61
C ALA A 69 6.94 -11.06 15.73
N GLY A 70 7.11 -11.86 14.68
CA GLY A 70 6.76 -13.28 14.70
C GLY A 70 5.26 -13.55 14.60
N MET A 71 4.54 -12.77 13.79
CA MET A 71 3.08 -12.81 13.64
C MET A 71 2.31 -12.37 14.89
N VAL A 72 2.96 -11.57 15.74
CA VAL A 72 2.33 -10.93 16.90
C VAL A 72 2.15 -9.45 16.56
N TRP A 73 0.94 -8.92 16.70
CA TRP A 73 0.65 -7.51 16.42
C TRP A 73 1.22 -6.59 17.52
N PRO A 74 2.28 -5.80 17.25
CA PRO A 74 2.95 -4.99 18.27
C PRO A 74 2.39 -3.55 18.36
N LEU A 75 1.53 -3.17 17.42
CA LEU A 75 0.98 -1.83 17.24
C LEU A 75 -0.34 -1.66 18.02
N PRO A 76 -0.87 -0.43 18.15
CA PRO A 76 -2.18 -0.18 18.73
C PRO A 76 -3.27 -1.12 18.21
N ALA A 77 -4.13 -1.62 19.10
CA ALA A 77 -5.20 -2.57 18.77
C ALA A 77 -6.17 -2.03 17.69
N ALA A 78 -6.37 -0.72 17.62
CA ALA A 78 -7.21 -0.08 16.60
C ALA A 78 -6.63 -0.16 15.18
N LEU A 79 -5.30 -0.26 15.03
CA LEU A 79 -4.66 -0.34 13.72
C LEU A 79 -4.73 -1.75 13.13
N CYS A 80 -4.90 -2.79 13.95
CA CYS A 80 -5.05 -4.16 13.50
C CYS A 80 -6.26 -4.35 12.55
N PRO A 81 -7.51 -4.01 12.95
CA PRO A 81 -8.65 -4.15 12.06
C PRO A 81 -8.58 -3.22 10.85
N VAL A 82 -7.99 -2.02 10.98
CA VAL A 82 -7.83 -1.08 9.86
C VAL A 82 -6.86 -1.65 8.82
N ALA A 83 -5.68 -2.12 9.23
CA ALA A 83 -4.72 -2.73 8.34
C ALA A 83 -5.30 -3.98 7.67
N ASN A 84 -5.99 -4.83 8.44
CA ASN A 84 -6.62 -6.01 7.90
C ASN A 84 -7.72 -5.64 6.89
N PHE A 85 -8.59 -4.68 7.22
CA PHE A 85 -9.63 -4.20 6.33
C PHE A 85 -9.06 -3.64 5.01
N CYS A 86 -8.02 -2.81 5.06
CA CYS A 86 -7.37 -2.27 3.87
C CYS A 86 -6.75 -3.36 2.98
N PHE A 87 -6.12 -4.37 3.57
CA PHE A 87 -5.55 -5.48 2.81
C PHE A 87 -6.62 -6.38 2.19
N TYR A 88 -7.67 -6.73 2.94
CA TYR A 88 -8.75 -7.60 2.44
C TYR A 88 -9.68 -6.90 1.46
N SER A 89 -9.88 -5.59 1.57
CA SER A 89 -10.71 -4.82 0.63
C SER A 89 -10.02 -4.60 -0.73
N SER A 90 -8.72 -4.88 -0.82
CA SER A 90 -7.92 -4.76 -2.04
C SER A 90 -7.85 -6.06 -2.86
N ILE A 91 -8.41 -7.17 -2.36
CA ILE A 91 -8.55 -8.47 -3.04
C ILE A 91 -9.98 -8.62 -3.54
#